data_AF-A0A0G2JES0-F1
#
_entry.id   AF-A0A0G2JES0-F1
#
_cell.length_a   1.000
_cell.length_b   1.000
_cell.length_c   1.000
_cell.angle_alpha   90.00
_cell.angle_beta   90.00
_cell.angle_gamma   90.00
#
_symmetry.space_group_name_H-M   'P 1'
#
loop_
_entity.id
_entity.type
_entity.pdbx_description
1 polymer ?
#
loop_
_entity_poly.entity_id
_entity_poly.type
_entity_poly.pdbx_seq_one_letter_code
_entity_poly.pdbx_strand_id
1 'polypeptide(L)'
;MAAARLLLRLAGRLESVSFTQSVCGLLGAGQRPGPWHTHCSLERGQLVLSSNPFPGASERLPIQPEVSKTEPLTNRGVDLGVAVILQSSDQTVLLTRRTCTLRISPNLWVPPGGHMEPDEEVPACRPNQET
;
A
#
# COMPACT_ATOMS: atom_id res chain seq x y z
N MET A 1 -19.72 -6.01 -10.02
CA MET A 1 -18.73 -6.33 -8.96
C MET A 1 -17.55 -5.42 -9.18
N ALA A 2 -17.14 -4.65 -8.16
CA ALA A 2 -15.92 -3.84 -8.25
C ALA A 2 -14.70 -4.76 -8.39
N ALA A 3 -13.77 -4.44 -9.28
CA ALA A 3 -12.55 -5.23 -9.47
C ALA A 3 -11.70 -5.23 -8.20
N ALA A 4 -11.08 -6.37 -7.88
CA ALA A 4 -10.17 -6.47 -6.74
C ALA A 4 -8.93 -5.61 -6.98
N ARG A 5 -8.62 -4.74 -6.02
CA ARG A 5 -7.58 -3.71 -6.13
C ARG A 5 -6.25 -4.13 -5.53
N LEU A 6 -6.32 -5.09 -4.62
CA LEU A 6 -5.18 -5.76 -4.00
C LEU A 6 -5.29 -7.25 -4.31
N LEU A 7 -4.23 -7.79 -4.90
CA LEU A 7 -4.06 -9.21 -5.16
C LEU A 7 -2.82 -9.72 -4.44
N LEU A 8 -2.90 -10.93 -3.90
CA LEU A 8 -1.74 -11.63 -3.35
C LEU A 8 -1.34 -12.74 -4.31
N ARG A 9 -0.04 -12.88 -4.54
CA ARG A 9 0.52 -14.01 -5.25
C ARG A 9 0.95 -15.09 -4.26
N LEU A 10 0.07 -16.06 -4.04
CA LEU A 10 0.28 -17.17 -3.11
C LEU A 10 0.52 -18.45 -3.91
N ALA A 11 1.63 -19.14 -3.64
CA ALA A 11 2.00 -20.39 -4.33
C ALA A 11 1.90 -20.33 -5.88
N GLY A 12 2.14 -19.15 -6.47
CA GLY A 12 2.08 -18.93 -7.92
C GLY A 12 0.72 -18.55 -8.49
N ARG A 13 -0.35 -18.50 -7.68
CA ARG A 13 -1.68 -18.03 -8.08
C ARG A 13 -1.96 -16.62 -7.56
N LEU A 14 -2.77 -15.86 -8.30
CA LEU A 14 -3.26 -14.56 -7.87
C LEU A 14 -4.60 -14.73 -7.15
N GLU A 15 -4.70 -14.18 -5.94
CA GLU A 15 -5.87 -14.30 -5.09
C GLU A 15 -6.29 -12.92 -4.58
N SER A 16 -7.59 -12.63 -4.60
CA SER A 16 -8.16 -11.43 -3.99
C SER A 16 -8.29 -11.59 -2.49
N VAL A 17 -8.01 -10.53 -1.73
CA VAL A 17 -8.11 -10.54 -0.27
C VAL A 17 -9.42 -9.93 0.19
N SER A 18 -10.13 -10.63 1.08
CA SER A 18 -11.30 -10.06 1.76
C SER A 18 -10.87 -9.14 2.90
N PHE A 19 -11.69 -8.14 3.24
CA PHE A 19 -11.36 -7.21 4.32
C PHE A 19 -11.18 -7.87 5.70
N THR A 20 -11.70 -9.08 5.90
CA THR A 20 -11.54 -9.84 7.16
C THR A 20 -10.22 -10.59 7.26
N GLN A 21 -9.45 -10.68 6.17
CA GLN A 21 -8.18 -11.39 6.14
C GLN A 21 -7.00 -10.43 6.36
N SER A 22 -6.04 -10.85 7.18
CA SER A 22 -4.80 -10.10 7.36
C SER A 22 -3.87 -10.30 6.16
N VAL A 23 -3.67 -9.24 5.38
CA VAL A 23 -2.70 -9.21 4.26
C VAL A 23 -1.30 -9.59 4.76
N CYS A 24 -0.87 -9.01 5.88
CA CYS A 24 0.43 -9.29 6.48
C CYS A 24 0.55 -10.76 6.92
N GLY A 25 -0.48 -11.31 7.56
CA GLY A 25 -0.51 -12.71 7.97
C GLY A 25 -0.40 -13.68 6.78
N LEU A 26 -1.11 -13.39 5.69
CA LEU A 26 -1.06 -14.19 4.45
C LEU A 26 0.32 -14.12 3.77
N LEU A 27 1.03 -12.98 3.90
CA LEU A 27 2.39 -12.82 3.42
C LEU A 27 3.47 -13.36 4.38
N GLY A 28 3.06 -13.91 5.53
CA GLY A 28 3.98 -14.44 6.55
C GLY A 28 4.65 -13.36 7.41
N ALA A 29 4.22 -12.10 7.30
CA ALA A 29 4.69 -11.03 8.16
C ALA A 29 4.18 -11.22 9.59
N GLY A 30 5.06 -11.11 10.58
CA GLY A 30 4.78 -11.36 12.00
C GLY A 30 5.27 -12.71 12.54
N GLN A 31 5.65 -13.67 11.69
CA GLN A 31 6.16 -14.98 12.15
C GLN A 31 7.62 -14.95 12.63
N ARG A 32 8.38 -13.91 12.28
CA ARG A 32 9.80 -13.76 12.62
C ARG A 32 10.11 -12.29 12.94
N PRO A 33 10.99 -11.98 13.91
CA PRO A 33 11.38 -10.61 14.20
C PRO A 33 12.12 -9.97 13.01
N GLY A 34 11.75 -8.74 12.65
CA GLY A 34 12.46 -7.92 11.67
C GLY A 34 11.53 -7.16 10.72
N PRO A 35 12.08 -6.25 9.89
CA PRO A 35 11.31 -5.64 8.82
C PRO A 35 10.91 -6.72 7.80
N TRP A 36 9.61 -6.98 7.70
CA TRP A 36 9.07 -7.88 6.69
C TRP A 36 9.08 -7.16 5.35
N HIS A 37 9.59 -7.83 4.33
CA HIS A 37 9.64 -7.27 2.99
C HIS A 37 8.72 -8.08 2.08
N THR A 38 8.01 -7.39 1.21
CA THR A 38 7.18 -7.99 0.16
C THR A 38 7.67 -7.53 -1.19
N HIS A 39 7.63 -8.43 -2.18
CA HIS A 39 7.73 -8.05 -3.57
C HIS A 39 6.40 -7.46 -4.01
N CYS A 40 6.44 -6.38 -4.78
CA CYS A 40 5.24 -5.73 -5.26
C CYS A 40 5.35 -5.30 -6.73
N SER A 41 4.21 -5.29 -7.40
CA SER A 41 4.01 -4.62 -8.69
C SER A 41 2.70 -3.85 -8.64
N LEU A 42 2.67 -2.71 -9.30
CA LEU A 42 1.47 -1.88 -9.41
C LEU A 42 1.24 -1.57 -10.88
N GLU A 43 0.14 -2.07 -11.43
CA GLU A 43 -0.23 -1.84 -12.82
C GLU A 43 -1.72 -1.52 -12.89
N ARG A 44 -2.08 -0.40 -13.54
CA ARG A 44 -3.48 0.00 -13.80
C ARG A 44 -4.38 -0.04 -12.55
N GLY A 45 -3.93 0.54 -11.45
CA GLY A 45 -4.70 0.58 -10.21
C GLY A 45 -4.77 -0.74 -9.43
N GLN A 46 -4.06 -1.79 -9.87
CA GLN A 46 -3.99 -3.09 -9.20
C GLN A 46 -2.61 -3.32 -8.56
N LEU A 47 -2.60 -3.44 -7.23
CA LEU A 47 -1.40 -3.79 -6.47
C LEU A 47 -1.33 -5.31 -6.31
N VAL A 48 -0.23 -5.91 -6.74
CA VAL A 48 0.09 -7.32 -6.49
C VAL A 48 1.20 -7.40 -5.44
N LEU A 49 0.97 -8.17 -4.37
CA LEU A 49 1.97 -8.42 -3.33
C LEU A 49 2.34 -9.91 -3.26
N SER A 50 3.60 -10.21 -2.94
CA SER A 50 4.10 -11.57 -2.83
C SER A 50 5.28 -11.66 -1.86
N SER A 51 5.30 -12.70 -1.02
CA SER A 51 6.46 -13.01 -0.17
C SER A 51 7.67 -13.48 -0.98
N ASN A 52 7.44 -14.02 -2.19
CA ASN A 52 8.47 -14.51 -3.09
C ASN A 52 8.61 -13.60 -4.33
N PRO A 53 9.78 -13.50 -4.95
CA PRO A 53 9.94 -12.79 -6.21
C PRO A 53 9.06 -13.40 -7.31
N PHE A 54 8.58 -12.55 -8.23
CA PHE A 54 7.78 -12.98 -9.37
C PHE A 54 8.08 -12.12 -10.61
N PRO A 55 7.85 -12.63 -11.83
CA PRO A 55 8.01 -11.85 -13.05
C PRO A 55 7.09 -10.62 -13.03
N GLY A 56 7.64 -9.44 -13.22
CA GLY A 56 6.89 -8.16 -13.16
C GLY A 56 6.95 -7.45 -11.80
N ALA A 57 7.54 -8.03 -10.76
CA ALA A 57 7.76 -7.33 -9.50
C ALA A 57 8.70 -6.12 -9.72
N SER A 58 8.20 -4.92 -9.46
CA SER A 58 8.93 -3.67 -9.67
C SER A 58 9.84 -3.33 -8.49
N GLU A 59 9.38 -3.62 -7.26
CA GLU A 59 10.09 -3.22 -6.04
C GLU A 59 9.96 -4.26 -4.92
N ARG A 60 10.82 -4.12 -3.90
CA ARG A 60 10.77 -4.87 -2.65
C ARG A 60 10.60 -3.87 -1.50
N LEU A 61 9.41 -3.81 -0.94
CA LEU A 61 9.03 -2.80 0.05
C LEU A 61 8.84 -3.41 1.44
N PRO A 62 9.17 -2.66 2.52
CA PRO A 62 8.84 -3.07 3.86
C PRO A 62 7.32 -3.01 4.07
N ILE A 63 6.77 -4.03 4.74
CA ILE A 63 5.38 -4.08 5.18
C ILE A 63 5.34 -4.18 6.70
N GLN A 64 4.46 -3.38 7.31
CA GLN A 64 4.24 -3.40 8.75
C GLN A 64 2.87 -3.98 9.06
N PRO A 65 2.78 -5.04 9.89
CA PRO A 65 1.51 -5.56 10.35
C PRO A 65 0.86 -4.54 11.28
N GLU A 66 -0.27 -3.98 10.85
CA GLU A 66 -1.15 -3.23 11.74
C GLU A 66 -2.06 -4.22 12.48
N VAL A 67 -2.07 -4.16 13.81
CA VAL A 67 -3.00 -4.92 14.65
C VAL A 67 -4.18 -4.02 14.95
N SER A 68 -5.14 -3.93 14.02
CA SER A 68 -6.42 -3.29 14.29
C SER A 68 -7.52 -4.36 14.43
N LYS A 69 -8.11 -4.44 15.62
CA LYS A 69 -9.36 -5.18 15.83
C LYS A 69 -10.50 -4.30 15.33
N THR A 70 -10.83 -4.43 14.05
CA THR A 70 -12.02 -3.79 13.48
C THR A 70 -13.10 -4.85 13.31
N GLU A 71 -14.32 -4.54 13.75
CA GLU A 71 -15.49 -5.38 13.54
C GLU A 71 -15.67 -5.72 12.05
N PRO A 72 -16.02 -6.96 11.70
CA PRO A 72 -16.05 -7.41 10.32
C PRO A 72 -17.18 -6.73 9.55
N LEU A 73 -16.85 -5.64 8.85
CA LEU A 73 -17.67 -5.16 7.75
C LEU A 73 -17.60 -6.21 6.64
N THR A 74 -18.63 -7.04 6.56
CA THR A 74 -18.77 -8.08 5.55
C THR A 74 -19.07 -7.42 4.20
N ASN A 75 -18.52 -7.98 3.12
CA ASN A 75 -18.75 -7.55 1.73
C ASN A 75 -17.95 -6.33 1.22
N ARG A 76 -16.77 -6.05 1.80
CA ARG A 76 -15.81 -5.06 1.25
C ARG A 76 -14.45 -5.69 0.98
N GLY A 77 -13.78 -5.20 -0.06
CA GLY A 77 -12.39 -5.53 -0.37
C GLY A 77 -11.41 -4.67 0.42
N VAL A 78 -10.12 -4.87 0.16
CA VAL A 78 -9.05 -3.99 0.66
C VAL A 78 -8.89 -2.80 -0.30
N ASP A 79 -9.02 -1.59 0.25
CA ASP A 79 -8.84 -0.35 -0.50
C ASP A 79 -7.34 -0.02 -0.68
N LEU A 80 -7.00 0.66 -1.78
CA LEU A 80 -5.64 1.07 -2.09
C LEU A 80 -5.52 2.59 -2.00
N GLY A 81 -4.55 3.07 -1.23
CA GLY A 81 -4.22 4.49 -1.10
C GLY A 81 -2.76 4.73 -1.42
N VAL A 82 -2.46 5.91 -1.96
CA VAL A 82 -1.11 6.36 -2.28
C VAL A 82 -0.85 7.66 -1.53
N ALA A 83 0.36 7.81 -1.02
CA ALA A 83 0.85 9.05 -0.44
C ALA A 83 2.28 9.33 -0.92
N VAL A 84 2.62 10.61 -1.03
CA VAL A 84 3.90 11.06 -1.59
C VAL A 84 4.70 11.78 -0.51
N ILE A 85 5.95 11.38 -0.34
CA ILE A 85 6.95 12.14 0.42
C ILE A 85 7.66 13.07 -0.55
N LEU A 86 7.29 14.35 -0.52
CA LEU A 86 7.96 15.37 -1.31
C LEU A 86 9.09 15.99 -0.48
N GLN A 87 10.33 15.77 -0.90
CA GLN A 87 11.52 16.35 -0.30
C GLN A 87 12.07 17.47 -1.19
N SER A 88 12.28 18.66 -0.62
CA SER A 88 12.94 19.78 -1.31
C SER A 88 14.47 19.65 -1.25
N SER A 89 15.16 20.45 -2.06
CA SER A 89 16.64 20.44 -2.14
C SER A 89 17.34 20.79 -0.82
N ASP A 90 16.66 21.47 0.09
CA ASP A 90 17.12 21.78 1.44
C ASP A 90 16.86 20.65 2.45
N GLN A 91 16.48 19.47 1.97
CA GLN A 91 16.22 18.26 2.75
C GLN A 91 15.00 18.36 3.69
N THR A 92 14.09 19.32 3.46
CA THR A 92 12.82 19.37 4.19
C THR A 92 11.73 18.56 3.49
N VAL A 93 10.75 18.05 4.25
CA VAL A 93 9.64 17.23 3.74
C VAL A 93 8.31 17.96 3.87
N LEU A 94 7.49 17.91 2.82
CA LEU A 94 6.16 18.52 2.83
C LEU A 94 5.14 17.60 3.53
N LEU A 95 4.47 18.15 4.54
CA LEU A 95 3.28 17.56 5.14
C LEU A 95 2.10 18.53 5.01
N THR A 96 0.91 17.97 4.93
CA THR A 96 -0.35 18.72 4.88
C THR A 96 -1.20 18.40 6.09
N ARG A 97 -1.82 19.42 6.68
CA ARG A 97 -2.77 19.25 7.78
C ARG A 97 -4.18 19.09 7.21
N ARG A 98 -4.83 17.97 7.50
CA ARG A 98 -6.21 17.72 7.07
C ARG A 98 -7.16 18.76 7.66
N THR A 99 -8.11 19.23 6.86
CA THR A 99 -9.09 20.24 7.30
C THR A 99 -9.87 19.77 8.54
N CYS A 100 -10.17 20.71 9.44
CA CYS A 100 -10.92 20.44 10.67
C CYS A 100 -12.36 20.00 10.42
N THR A 101 -12.90 20.23 9.21
CA THR A 101 -14.28 19.90 8.84
C THR A 101 -14.47 18.45 8.39
N LEU A 102 -13.39 17.65 8.29
CA LEU A 102 -13.48 16.25 7.90
C LEU A 102 -14.03 15.36 9.02
N ARG A 103 -14.87 14.40 8.65
CA ARG A 103 -15.39 13.39 9.59
C ARG A 103 -14.34 12.37 10.03
N ILE A 104 -13.40 12.03 9.13
CA ILE A 104 -12.38 11.00 9.37
C ILE A 104 -11.01 11.68 9.43
N SER A 105 -10.31 11.47 10.55
CA SER A 105 -8.96 11.98 10.83
C SER A 105 -8.77 13.49 10.55
N PRO A 106 -9.60 14.38 11.13
CA PRO A 106 -9.41 15.82 11.00
C PRO A 106 -8.12 16.26 11.71
N ASN A 107 -7.53 17.37 11.27
CA ASN A 107 -6.36 18.01 11.92
C ASN A 107 -5.06 17.18 11.94
N LEU A 108 -5.03 16.00 11.30
CA LEU A 108 -3.85 15.15 11.22
C LEU A 108 -2.85 15.70 10.19
N TRP A 109 -1.57 15.74 10.56
CA TRP A 109 -0.48 15.99 9.62
C TRP A 109 -0.13 14.71 8.88
N VAL A 110 -0.27 14.72 7.56
CA VAL A 110 -0.02 13.58 6.68
C VAL A 110 0.74 14.03 5.44
N PRO A 111 1.53 13.15 4.82
CA PRO A 111 1.98 13.39 3.46
C PRO A 111 0.77 13.59 2.53
N PRO A 112 0.90 14.44 1.49
CA PRO A 112 -0.12 14.53 0.44
C PRO A 112 -0.41 13.14 -0.13
N GLY A 113 -1.69 12.81 -0.27
CA GLY A 113 -2.09 11.48 -0.70
C GLY A 113 -3.60 11.36 -0.82
N GLY A 114 -4.03 10.21 -1.31
CA GLY A 114 -5.40 9.95 -1.61
C GLY A 114 -5.66 8.49 -1.96
N HIS A 115 -6.88 8.24 -2.40
CA HIS A 115 -7.24 6.99 -3.01
C HIS A 115 -6.62 6.91 -4.40
N MET A 116 -6.19 5.73 -4.79
CA MET A 116 -5.85 5.47 -6.18
C MET A 116 -7.14 5.36 -7.00
N GLU A 117 -7.14 5.76 -8.26
CA GLU A 117 -8.28 5.51 -9.15
C GLU A 117 -8.08 4.22 -9.98
N PRO A 118 -9.15 3.61 -10.51
CA PRO A 118 -9.03 2.51 -11.46
C PRO A 118 -8.18 2.94 -12.66
N ASP A 119 -7.30 2.06 -13.14
CA ASP A 119 -6.40 2.30 -14.26
C ASP A 119 -5.32 3.39 -14.03
N GLU A 120 -5.23 3.97 -12.83
CA GLU A 120 -4.16 4.91 -12.49
C GLU A 120 -2.81 4.19 -12.28
N GLU A 121 -1.74 4.81 -12.76
CA GLU A 121 -0.38 4.33 -12.56
C GLU A 121 0.38 5.30 -11.65
N VAL A 122 1.18 4.77 -10.72
CA VAL A 122 2.10 5.61 -9.94
C VAL A 122 3.36 5.81 -10.77
N PRO A 123 3.79 7.06 -11.02
CA PRO A 123 5.04 7.29 -11.74
C PRO A 123 6.19 6.62 -10.99
N ALA A 124 7.01 5.86 -11.72
CA ALA A 124 8.17 5.20 -11.13
C ALA A 124 9.06 6.22 -10.41
N CYS A 125 9.33 6.00 -9.13
CA CYS A 125 10.31 6.74 -8.37
C CYS A 125 11.69 6.49 -9.00
N ARG A 126 12.11 7.37 -9.91
CA ARG A 126 13.51 7.36 -10.35
C ARG A 126 14.33 7.90 -9.18
N PRO A 127 15.31 7.16 -8.64
CA PRO A 127 16.27 7.77 -7.74
C PRO A 127 16.93 8.92 -8.51
N ASN A 128 17.02 10.09 -7.88
CA ASN A 128 17.72 11.25 -8.44
C ASN A 128 19.10 10.77 -8.90
N GLN A 129 19.35 10.78 -10.20
CA GLN A 129 20.71 10.66 -10.73
C GLN A 129 21.39 11.98 -10.37
N GLU A 130 22.20 11.99 -9.31
CA GLU A 130 23.17 13.06 -9.07
C GLU A 130 24.13 13.08 -10.27
N THR A 131 24.03 14.15 -11.07
CA THR A 131 25.03 14.58 -12.05
C THR A 131 26.09 15.45 -11.40
#